data_AF-A0A356WS08-F1
#
_entry.id   AF-A0A356WS08-F1
#
_cell.length_a   1.000
_cell.length_b   1.000
_cell.length_c   1.000
_cell.angle_alpha   90.00
_cell.angle_beta   90.00
_cell.angle_gamma   90.00
#
_symmetry.space_group_name_H-M   'P 1'
#
loop_
_entity.id
_entity.type
_entity.pdbx_description
1 polymer ?
#
loop_
_entity_poly.entity_id
_entity_poly.type
_entity_poly.pdbx_seq_one_letter_code
_entity_poly.pdbx_strand_id
1 'polypeptide(L)'
;IRALGSGLKVVYCSFHKKPEKYGYTEIDGLKKLGAQVFTFAKGHPHLDRSIDENAIKREVSEAIDTLNRMLKNDQTDMLILDEILISVRDNYLEENTLIDFIKNKPPHTELILTGRGATPNVMDLADYVSFIRKIKHPYDKGVFSREGIEY
;
A
#
# COMPACT_ATOMS: atom_id res chain seq x y z
N ILE A 1 1.19 -14.96 -0.24
CA ILE A 1 1.61 -16.38 -0.32
C ILE A 1 0.48 -17.30 -0.75
N ARG A 2 -0.59 -17.50 0.04
CA ARG A 2 -1.66 -18.46 -0.31
C ARG A 2 -2.32 -18.17 -1.65
N ALA A 3 -2.66 -16.90 -1.92
CA ALA A 3 -3.24 -16.48 -3.20
C ALA A 3 -2.33 -16.86 -4.39
N LEU A 4 -1.07 -16.39 -4.38
CA LEU A 4 -0.06 -16.76 -5.38
C LEU A 4 0.14 -18.28 -5.50
N GLY A 5 0.26 -18.98 -4.38
CA GLY A 5 0.43 -20.44 -4.35
C GLY A 5 -0.79 -21.22 -4.87
N SER A 6 -1.95 -20.58 -4.90
CA SER A 6 -3.19 -21.13 -5.50
C SER A 6 -3.38 -20.68 -6.95
N GLY A 7 -2.40 -20.00 -7.54
CA GLY A 7 -2.45 -19.53 -8.93
C GLY A 7 -3.25 -18.24 -9.15
N LEU A 8 -3.66 -17.53 -8.08
CA LEU A 8 -4.35 -16.25 -8.21
C LEU A 8 -3.39 -15.13 -8.65
N LYS A 9 -3.90 -14.22 -9.48
CA LYS A 9 -3.19 -13.02 -9.93
C LYS A 9 -3.17 -11.98 -8.82
N VAL A 10 -2.00 -11.77 -8.24
CA VAL A 10 -1.78 -10.79 -7.16
C VAL A 10 -1.01 -9.59 -7.69
N VAL A 11 -1.55 -8.41 -7.43
CA VAL A 11 -0.89 -7.12 -7.66
C VAL A 11 -0.58 -6.50 -6.31
N TYR A 12 0.69 -6.13 -6.09
CA TYR A 12 1.15 -5.43 -4.90
C TYR A 12 1.63 -4.03 -5.29
N CYS A 13 1.05 -3.02 -4.68
CA CYS A 13 1.39 -1.62 -4.86
C CYS A 13 1.87 -1.04 -3.54
N SER A 14 3.02 -0.41 -3.54
CA SER A 14 3.56 0.28 -2.37
C SER A 14 3.55 1.79 -2.57
N PHE A 15 3.18 2.51 -1.51
CA PHE A 15 3.22 3.96 -1.42
C PHE A 15 4.23 4.37 -0.34
N HIS A 16 4.86 5.53 -0.49
CA HIS A 16 5.78 6.12 0.50
C HIS A 16 7.03 5.29 0.82
N LYS A 17 7.26 4.21 0.07
CA LYS A 17 8.46 3.37 0.13
C LYS A 17 9.47 3.81 -0.91
N LYS A 18 10.76 3.63 -0.61
CA LYS A 18 11.87 3.91 -1.53
C LYS A 18 12.82 2.71 -1.66
N PRO A 19 12.42 1.64 -2.38
CA PRO A 19 13.17 0.38 -2.43
C PRO A 19 14.61 0.52 -2.90
N GLU A 20 14.86 1.42 -3.82
CA GLU A 20 16.21 1.71 -4.29
C GLU A 20 17.15 2.29 -3.21
N LYS A 21 16.61 2.86 -2.13
CA LYS A 21 17.39 3.52 -1.07
C LYS A 21 17.48 2.65 0.19
N TYR A 22 16.38 2.03 0.60
CA TYR A 22 16.29 1.35 1.90
C TYR A 22 16.35 -0.17 1.82
N GLY A 23 16.17 -0.75 0.62
CA GLY A 23 15.92 -2.18 0.49
C GLY A 23 14.54 -2.55 1.02
N TYR A 24 13.85 -3.44 0.31
CA TYR A 24 12.58 -4.05 0.74
C TYR A 24 12.58 -5.48 0.22
N THR A 25 13.25 -6.36 0.95
CA THR A 25 13.48 -7.75 0.53
C THR A 25 12.16 -8.51 0.33
N GLU A 26 11.07 -8.08 0.97
CA GLU A 26 9.73 -8.62 0.78
C GLU A 26 9.20 -8.36 -0.63
N ILE A 27 9.54 -7.21 -1.24
CA ILE A 27 9.12 -6.88 -2.62
C ILE A 27 9.74 -7.86 -3.61
N ASP A 28 11.04 -8.14 -3.46
CA ASP A 28 11.72 -9.10 -4.33
C ASP A 28 11.23 -10.52 -4.09
N GLY A 29 10.90 -10.87 -2.84
CA GLY A 29 10.23 -12.12 -2.50
C GLY A 29 8.88 -12.27 -3.21
N LEU A 30 8.05 -11.23 -3.19
CA LEU A 30 6.75 -11.22 -3.87
C LEU A 30 6.88 -11.36 -5.39
N LYS A 31 7.83 -10.65 -6.01
CA LYS A 31 8.13 -10.80 -7.45
C LYS A 31 8.54 -12.22 -7.81
N LYS A 32 9.44 -12.84 -7.02
CA LYS A 32 9.87 -14.24 -7.23
C LYS A 32 8.72 -15.24 -7.11
N LEU A 33 7.72 -14.93 -6.30
CA LEU A 33 6.50 -15.73 -6.15
C LEU A 33 5.44 -15.45 -7.22
N GLY A 34 5.70 -14.54 -8.16
CA GLY A 34 4.84 -14.25 -9.31
C GLY A 34 3.88 -13.07 -9.13
N ALA A 35 4.03 -12.25 -8.07
CA ALA A 35 3.24 -11.03 -7.95
C ALA A 35 3.70 -9.96 -8.96
N GLN A 36 2.74 -9.23 -9.53
CA GLN A 36 3.04 -7.97 -10.20
C GLN A 36 3.27 -6.91 -9.13
N VAL A 37 4.35 -6.14 -9.25
CA VAL A 37 4.72 -5.15 -8.22
C VAL A 37 4.88 -3.77 -8.82
N PHE A 38 4.22 -2.80 -8.20
CA PHE A 38 4.33 -1.37 -8.47
C PHE A 38 4.76 -0.60 -7.22
N THR A 39 5.48 0.49 -7.43
CA THR A 39 5.84 1.43 -6.37
C THR A 39 5.51 2.83 -6.87
N PHE A 40 4.67 3.54 -6.14
CA PHE A 40 4.22 4.90 -6.41
C PHE A 40 4.63 5.82 -5.25
N ALA A 41 4.63 7.15 -5.46
CA ALA A 41 4.84 8.13 -4.40
C ALA A 41 6.07 7.81 -3.54
N LYS A 42 7.25 7.75 -4.18
CA LYS A 42 8.44 7.14 -3.56
C LYS A 42 9.00 7.96 -2.40
N GLY A 43 8.99 7.38 -1.21
CA GLY A 43 9.47 8.01 0.03
C GLY A 43 8.46 8.98 0.65
N HIS A 44 8.80 9.52 1.82
CA HIS A 44 7.92 10.41 2.58
C HIS A 44 8.68 11.65 3.10
N PRO A 45 8.12 12.87 3.07
CA PRO A 45 8.80 14.11 3.48
C PRO A 45 9.23 14.12 4.96
N HIS A 46 8.47 13.42 5.81
CA HIS A 46 8.86 13.17 7.21
C HIS A 46 10.20 12.41 7.37
N LEU A 47 10.56 11.57 6.39
CA LEU A 47 11.81 10.80 6.40
C LEU A 47 12.91 11.47 5.56
N ASP A 48 12.52 12.18 4.50
CA ASP A 48 13.43 12.82 3.57
C ASP A 48 12.82 14.16 3.11
N ARG A 49 13.24 15.25 3.75
CA ARG A 49 12.72 16.61 3.50
C ARG A 49 12.99 17.14 2.09
N SER A 50 13.80 16.44 1.30
CA SER A 50 14.04 16.79 -0.10
C SER A 50 12.89 16.39 -1.03
N ILE A 51 11.95 15.58 -0.56
CA ILE A 51 10.81 15.11 -1.34
C ILE A 51 9.75 16.21 -1.47
N ASP A 52 9.35 16.49 -2.70
CA ASP A 52 8.28 17.44 -3.03
C ASP A 52 6.90 16.81 -2.77
N GLU A 53 6.15 17.43 -1.85
CA GLU A 53 4.78 17.03 -1.50
C GLU A 53 3.82 17.11 -2.70
N ASN A 54 4.03 18.07 -3.61
CA ASN A 54 3.19 18.18 -4.80
C ASN A 54 3.45 17.04 -5.80
N ALA A 55 4.70 16.56 -5.87
CA ALA A 55 5.02 15.37 -6.63
C ALA A 55 4.32 14.13 -6.05
N ILE A 56 4.31 13.97 -4.71
CA ILE A 56 3.58 12.89 -4.05
C ILE A 56 2.08 12.95 -4.40
N LYS A 57 1.42 14.11 -4.25
CA LYS A 57 0.00 14.28 -4.58
C LYS A 57 -0.32 13.82 -6.00
N ARG A 58 0.50 14.25 -6.95
CA ARG A 58 0.36 13.86 -8.36
C ARG A 58 0.56 12.35 -8.55
N GLU A 59 1.64 11.79 -8.01
CA GLU A 59 1.96 10.36 -8.17
C GLU A 59 0.91 9.45 -7.53
N VAL A 60 0.33 9.83 -6.38
CA VAL A 60 -0.76 9.05 -5.77
C VAL A 60 -2.02 9.10 -6.63
N SER A 61 -2.37 10.27 -7.18
CA SER A 61 -3.50 10.39 -8.12
C SER A 61 -3.29 9.54 -9.37
N GLU A 62 -2.11 9.61 -9.99
CA GLU A 62 -1.74 8.82 -11.16
C GLU A 62 -1.76 7.31 -10.87
N ALA A 63 -1.41 6.91 -9.64
CA ALA A 63 -1.51 5.53 -9.19
C ALA A 63 -2.97 5.05 -9.20
N ILE A 64 -3.91 5.83 -8.64
CA ILE A 64 -5.34 5.48 -8.65
C ILE A 64 -5.85 5.34 -10.09
N ASP A 65 -5.51 6.25 -10.99
CA ASP A 65 -5.91 6.17 -12.40
C ASP A 65 -5.32 4.95 -13.12
N THR A 66 -4.07 4.62 -12.82
CA THR A 66 -3.39 3.44 -13.35
C THR A 66 -4.06 2.16 -12.88
N LEU A 67 -4.37 2.08 -11.59
CA LEU A 67 -5.03 0.93 -10.98
C LEU A 67 -6.47 0.77 -11.48
N ASN A 68 -7.21 1.86 -11.65
CA ASN A 68 -8.54 1.83 -12.25
C ASN A 68 -8.52 1.28 -13.69
N ARG A 69 -7.51 1.66 -14.49
CA ARG A 69 -7.34 1.12 -15.85
C ARG A 69 -6.94 -0.36 -15.82
N MET A 70 -6.02 -0.73 -14.94
CA MET A 70 -5.60 -2.12 -14.77
C MET A 70 -6.77 -3.02 -14.37
N LEU A 71 -7.55 -2.64 -13.36
CA LEU A 71 -8.72 -3.41 -12.89
C LEU A 71 -9.82 -3.56 -13.96
N LYS A 72 -9.86 -2.66 -14.96
CA LYS A 72 -10.78 -2.76 -16.10
C LYS A 72 -10.30 -3.68 -17.21
N ASN A 73 -8.98 -3.72 -17.45
CA ASN A 73 -8.40 -4.38 -18.61
C ASN A 73 -7.79 -5.76 -18.29
N ASP A 74 -7.37 -5.96 -17.05
CA ASP A 74 -6.65 -7.15 -16.60
C ASP A 74 -7.36 -7.80 -15.41
N GLN A 75 -7.46 -9.12 -15.44
CA GLN A 75 -7.95 -9.87 -14.28
C GLN A 75 -6.96 -9.72 -13.12
N THR A 76 -7.44 -9.18 -12.00
CA THR A 76 -6.70 -9.07 -10.74
C THR A 76 -7.54 -9.70 -9.64
N ASP A 77 -7.11 -10.83 -9.12
CA ASP A 77 -7.86 -11.55 -8.07
C ASP A 77 -7.59 -10.93 -6.70
N MET A 78 -6.40 -10.35 -6.48
CA MET A 78 -6.04 -9.68 -5.24
C MET A 78 -5.17 -8.44 -5.52
N LEU A 79 -5.57 -7.29 -4.97
CA LEU A 79 -4.84 -6.03 -5.02
C LEU A 79 -4.47 -5.57 -3.60
N ILE A 80 -3.18 -5.38 -3.37
CA ILE A 80 -2.66 -4.86 -2.09
C ILE A 80 -2.16 -3.44 -2.32
N LEU A 81 -2.73 -2.48 -1.59
CA LEU A 81 -2.31 -1.08 -1.56
C LEU A 81 -1.62 -0.82 -0.22
N ASP A 82 -0.31 -1.06 -0.21
CA ASP A 82 0.52 -0.95 0.99
C ASP A 82 0.85 0.53 1.28
N GLU A 83 0.48 1.00 2.47
CA GLU A 83 0.62 2.37 2.98
C GLU A 83 -0.23 3.44 2.26
N ILE A 84 -1.26 3.05 1.49
CA ILE A 84 -2.19 4.01 0.87
C ILE A 84 -2.96 4.86 1.88
N LEU A 85 -3.23 4.31 3.08
CA LEU A 85 -3.92 5.05 4.13
C LEU A 85 -3.10 6.23 4.65
N ILE A 86 -1.76 6.16 4.54
CA ILE A 86 -0.90 7.32 4.83
C ILE A 86 -1.16 8.45 3.84
N SER A 87 -1.39 8.14 2.55
CA SER A 87 -1.71 9.16 1.55
C SER A 87 -2.99 9.93 1.90
N VAL A 88 -4.01 9.24 2.42
CA VAL A 88 -5.25 9.90 2.87
C VAL A 88 -5.00 10.70 4.14
N ARG A 89 -4.36 10.09 5.15
CA ARG A 89 -4.07 10.73 6.44
C ARG A 89 -3.31 12.05 6.29
N ASP A 90 -2.32 12.08 5.40
CA ASP A 90 -1.43 13.23 5.20
C ASP A 90 -1.90 14.16 4.06
N ASN A 91 -3.15 14.00 3.59
CA ASN A 91 -3.79 14.82 2.55
C ASN A 91 -3.05 14.83 1.20
N TYR A 92 -2.41 13.71 0.86
CA TYR A 92 -1.85 13.46 -0.46
C TYR A 92 -2.85 12.83 -1.43
N LEU A 93 -3.91 12.23 -0.89
CA LEU A 93 -5.04 11.69 -1.63
C LEU A 93 -6.34 12.14 -0.95
N GLU A 94 -7.25 12.71 -1.72
CA GLU A 94 -8.60 13.01 -1.24
C GLU A 94 -9.31 11.71 -0.83
N GLU A 95 -9.91 11.70 0.37
CA GLU A 95 -10.58 10.52 0.90
C GLU A 95 -11.67 9.99 -0.05
N ASN A 96 -12.45 10.90 -0.64
CA ASN A 96 -13.52 10.53 -1.58
C ASN A 96 -12.98 9.80 -2.81
N THR A 97 -11.78 10.14 -3.29
CA THR A 97 -11.13 9.42 -4.39
C THR A 97 -10.84 7.97 -4.01
N LEU A 98 -10.37 7.71 -2.78
CA LEU A 98 -10.17 6.35 -2.29
C LEU A 98 -11.50 5.61 -2.09
N ILE A 99 -12.52 6.28 -1.54
CA ILE A 99 -13.86 5.71 -1.37
C ILE A 99 -14.44 5.27 -2.72
N ASP A 100 -14.34 6.12 -3.74
CA ASP A 100 -14.81 5.81 -5.09
C ASP A 100 -14.02 4.67 -5.71
N PHE A 101 -12.71 4.60 -5.49
CA PHE A 101 -11.89 3.47 -5.90
C PHE A 101 -12.36 2.15 -5.26
N ILE A 102 -12.60 2.14 -3.94
CA ILE A 102 -13.08 0.95 -3.21
C ILE A 102 -14.43 0.49 -3.76
N LYS A 103 -15.36 1.42 -3.99
CA LYS A 103 -16.71 1.10 -4.49
C LYS A 103 -16.73 0.59 -5.92
N ASN A 104 -15.82 1.07 -6.76
CA ASN A 104 -15.77 0.74 -8.19
C ASN A 104 -14.86 -0.46 -8.52
N LYS A 105 -14.15 -1.04 -7.53
CA LYS A 105 -13.33 -2.23 -7.78
C LYS A 105 -14.20 -3.37 -8.32
N PRO A 106 -13.66 -4.24 -9.20
CA PRO A 106 -14.38 -5.43 -9.64
C PRO A 106 -14.80 -6.31 -8.44
N PRO A 107 -16.02 -6.88 -8.43
CA PRO A 107 -16.50 -7.68 -7.29
C PRO A 107 -15.62 -8.89 -6.93
N HIS A 108 -14.91 -9.45 -7.92
CA HIS A 108 -14.03 -10.60 -7.74
C HIS A 108 -12.64 -10.25 -7.18
N THR A 109 -12.28 -8.96 -7.13
CA THR A 109 -10.98 -8.52 -6.63
C THR A 109 -11.01 -8.34 -5.12
N GLU A 110 -10.18 -9.11 -4.41
CA GLU A 110 -9.87 -8.89 -3.00
C GLU A 110 -8.99 -7.65 -2.87
N LEU A 111 -9.42 -6.64 -2.08
CA LEU A 111 -8.70 -5.37 -1.93
C LEU A 111 -8.20 -5.22 -0.50
N ILE A 112 -6.88 -5.07 -0.35
CA ILE A 112 -6.22 -4.88 0.94
C ILE A 112 -5.65 -3.46 0.98
N LEU A 113 -6.03 -2.69 2.00
CA LEU A 113 -5.48 -1.37 2.28
C LEU A 113 -4.66 -1.46 3.57
N THR A 114 -3.43 -0.96 3.55
CA THR A 114 -2.60 -0.90 4.76
C THR A 114 -2.17 0.54 5.08
N GLY A 115 -1.64 0.70 6.29
CA GLY A 115 -1.13 1.94 6.81
C GLY A 115 -1.93 2.46 7.99
N ARG A 116 -1.43 3.54 8.59
CA ARG A 116 -2.02 4.13 9.80
C ARG A 116 -3.02 5.22 9.43
N GLY A 117 -4.09 5.32 10.19
CA GLY A 117 -5.07 6.41 10.06
C GLY A 117 -6.23 6.08 9.12
N ALA A 118 -6.67 4.82 9.06
CA ALA A 118 -7.96 4.50 8.45
C ALA A 118 -9.06 5.33 9.10
N THR A 119 -9.83 6.03 8.28
CA THR A 119 -10.96 6.85 8.72
C THR A 119 -12.21 5.99 8.92
N PRO A 120 -13.20 6.46 9.71
CA PRO A 120 -14.48 5.75 9.84
C PRO A 120 -15.14 5.46 8.49
N ASN A 121 -15.14 6.44 7.57
CA ASN A 121 -15.73 6.29 6.23
C ASN A 121 -15.09 5.14 5.42
N VAL A 122 -13.76 5.00 5.49
CA VAL A 122 -13.06 3.90 4.81
C VAL A 122 -13.31 2.56 5.52
N MET A 123 -13.33 2.56 6.86
CA MET A 123 -13.60 1.35 7.64
C MET A 123 -15.02 0.81 7.43
N ASP A 124 -16.01 1.68 7.31
CA ASP A 124 -17.42 1.31 7.09
C ASP A 124 -17.65 0.60 5.74
N LEU A 125 -16.73 0.77 4.78
CA LEU A 125 -16.78 0.10 3.47
C LEU A 125 -16.07 -1.27 3.46
N ALA A 126 -15.31 -1.60 4.50
CA ALA A 126 -14.49 -2.80 4.54
C ALA A 126 -15.25 -3.98 5.17
N ASP A 127 -15.15 -5.15 4.54
CA ASP A 127 -15.67 -6.40 5.12
C ASP A 127 -14.87 -6.83 6.37
N TYR A 128 -13.57 -6.50 6.39
CA TYR A 128 -12.68 -6.78 7.51
C TYR A 128 -11.85 -5.56 7.89
N VAL A 129 -11.78 -5.29 9.20
CA VAL A 129 -10.87 -4.30 9.77
C VAL A 129 -10.05 -4.96 10.87
N SER A 130 -8.73 -5.00 10.69
CA SER A 130 -7.78 -5.47 11.69
C SER A 130 -6.91 -4.33 12.18
N PHE A 131 -6.92 -4.07 13.49
CA PHE A 131 -6.15 -2.99 14.10
C PHE A 131 -4.94 -3.53 14.88
N ILE A 132 -3.73 -3.23 14.41
CA ILE A 132 -2.50 -3.60 15.09
C ILE A 132 -2.10 -2.52 16.10
N ARG A 133 -2.27 -2.82 17.40
CA ARG A 133 -1.87 -1.93 18.50
C ARG A 133 -0.50 -2.31 19.06
N LYS A 134 0.44 -1.35 19.13
CA LYS A 134 1.75 -1.53 19.77
C LYS A 134 1.59 -1.71 21.29
N ILE A 135 1.57 -2.96 21.78
CA ILE A 135 1.61 -3.25 23.23
C ILE A 135 3.03 -3.18 23.77
N LYS A 136 3.99 -3.70 23.01
CA LYS A 136 5.44 -3.67 23.27
C LYS A 136 6.19 -3.76 21.95
N HIS A 137 7.37 -3.16 21.86
CA HIS A 137 8.23 -3.26 20.68
C HIS A 137 9.72 -3.26 21.07
N PRO A 138 10.62 -3.98 20.37
CA PRO A 138 12.06 -3.92 20.64
C PRO A 138 12.64 -2.50 20.64
N TYR A 139 12.08 -1.63 19.81
CA TYR A 139 12.39 -0.19 19.79
C TYR A 139 12.21 0.51 21.15
N ASP A 140 11.24 0.08 21.98
CA ASP A 140 11.04 0.63 23.32
C ASP A 140 12.23 0.33 24.26
N LYS A 141 13.11 -0.61 23.88
CA LYS A 141 14.36 -0.97 24.56
C LYS A 141 15.61 -0.47 23.83
N GLY A 142 15.45 0.44 22.85
CA GLY A 142 16.55 0.98 22.05
C GLY A 142 17.06 0.02 20.96
N VAL A 143 16.35 -1.08 20.67
CA VAL A 143 16.69 -1.96 19.54
C VAL A 143 16.10 -1.37 18.27
N PHE A 144 16.97 -0.91 17.36
CA PHE A 144 16.59 -0.38 16.06
C PHE A 144 16.15 -1.49 15.09
N SER A 145 15.78 -1.09 13.87
CA SER A 145 15.40 -1.99 12.79
C SER A 145 16.50 -3.02 12.50
N ARG A 146 16.10 -4.27 12.26
CA ARG A 146 16.98 -5.42 12.01
C ARG A 146 16.73 -5.97 10.61
N GLU A 147 17.81 -6.30 9.92
CA GLU A 147 17.79 -6.93 8.61
C GLU A 147 17.02 -8.27 8.66
N GLY A 148 16.14 -8.48 7.68
CA GLY A 148 15.28 -9.65 7.55
C GLY A 148 14.07 -9.66 8.49
N ILE A 149 13.91 -8.65 9.36
CA ILE A 149 12.79 -8.55 10.31
C ILE A 149 11.98 -7.27 10.11
N GLU A 150 12.63 -6.11 10.17
CA GLU A 150 11.98 -4.81 9.92
C GLU A 150 12.26 -4.26 8.51
N TYR A 151 13.37 -4.67 7.87
CA TYR A 151 13.74 -4.31 6.50
C TYR A 151 14.52 -5.43 5.81
#